data_AF-A0A941F011-F1
#
_entry.id   AF-A0A941F011-F1
#
_cell.length_a   1.000
_cell.length_b   1.000
_cell.length_c   1.000
_cell.angle_alpha   90.00
_cell.angle_beta   90.00
_cell.angle_gamma   90.00
#
_symmetry.space_group_name_H-M   'P 1'
#
loop_
_entity.id
_entity.type
_entity.pdbx_description
1 polymer ?
#
loop_
_entity_poly.entity_id
_entity_poly.type
_entity_poly.pdbx_seq_one_letter_code
_entity_poly.pdbx_strand_id
1 'polypeptide(L)'
;VYISHRLEEIRRIGDRVTVLKDGRAVAGGLPAKSTPTREVVALMTGRNVEYVFPQRPASAPRAEPVLTVEGLSRRGEFDPLDLQVRPGEIVGLAGLVGSGRSEILETVYGARRPDTGRVLVDGRPLKPG
;
A
#
# COMPACT_ATOMS: atom_id res chain seq x y z
N VAL A 1 -8.70 3.13 -27.57
CA VAL A 1 -8.11 4.06 -26.58
C VAL A 1 -8.09 3.37 -25.23
N TYR A 2 -6.93 3.29 -24.57
CA TYR A 2 -6.74 2.60 -23.30
C TYR A 2 -6.22 3.59 -22.25
N ILE A 3 -6.83 3.62 -21.06
CA ILE A 3 -6.51 4.57 -19.98
C ILE A 3 -5.90 3.79 -18.83
N SER A 4 -4.67 4.12 -18.45
CA SER A 4 -3.95 3.46 -17.37
C SER A 4 -2.85 4.35 -16.82
N HIS A 5 -2.37 4.03 -15.62
CA HIS A 5 -1.14 4.56 -15.03
C HIS A 5 -0.07 3.46 -14.90
N ARG A 6 -0.36 2.23 -15.35
CA ARG A 6 0.56 1.10 -15.33
C ARG A 6 1.47 1.15 -16.55
N LEU A 7 2.65 1.74 -16.37
CA LEU A 7 3.57 2.04 -17.47
C LEU A 7 4.04 0.80 -18.25
N GLU A 8 4.16 -0.36 -17.59
CA GLU A 8 4.49 -1.62 -18.26
C GLU A 8 3.40 -2.07 -19.24
N GLU A 9 2.13 -1.93 -18.85
CA GLU A 9 1.00 -2.27 -19.73
C GLU A 9 0.94 -1.31 -20.91
N ILE A 10 1.07 0.01 -20.65
CA ILE A 10 1.11 1.05 -21.67
C ILE A 10 2.20 0.78 -22.72
N ARG A 11 3.41 0.40 -22.28
CA ARG A 11 4.53 0.06 -23.18
C ARG A 11 4.26 -1.17 -24.03
N ARG A 12 3.56 -2.17 -23.47
CA ARG A 12 3.31 -3.45 -24.11
C ARG A 12 2.25 -3.36 -25.21
N ILE A 13 1.17 -2.64 -24.96
CA ILE A 13 -0.02 -2.64 -25.83
C ILE A 13 -0.27 -1.31 -26.56
N GLY A 14 0.43 -0.23 -26.19
CA GLY A 14 0.23 1.09 -26.77
C GLY A 14 1.20 1.43 -27.90
N ASP A 15 0.74 2.30 -28.81
CA ASP A 15 1.58 2.94 -29.83
C ASP A 15 1.96 4.36 -29.43
N ARG A 16 1.00 5.11 -28.87
CA ARG A 16 1.13 6.52 -28.48
C ARG A 16 0.50 6.78 -27.13
N VAL A 17 1.06 7.73 -26.38
CA VAL A 17 0.59 8.17 -25.06
C VAL A 17 0.21 9.64 -25.11
N THR A 18 -0.94 9.95 -24.52
CA THR A 18 -1.36 11.32 -24.17
C THR A 18 -1.44 11.40 -22.66
N VAL A 19 -0.80 12.39 -22.06
CA VAL A 19 -0.81 12.60 -20.61
C VAL A 19 -1.76 13.74 -20.30
N LEU A 20 -2.75 13.44 -19.46
CA LEU A 20 -3.69 14.41 -18.91
C LEU A 20 -3.28 14.77 -17.48
N LYS A 21 -3.26 16.07 -17.16
CA LYS A 21 -3.03 16.60 -15.81
C LYS A 21 -3.88 17.85 -15.61
N ASP A 22 -4.51 17.96 -14.44
CA ASP A 22 -5.36 19.11 -14.07
C ASP A 22 -6.43 19.44 -15.14
N GLY A 23 -7.04 18.38 -15.70
CA GLY A 23 -8.08 18.49 -16.74
C GLY A 23 -7.59 18.87 -18.14
N ARG A 24 -6.28 18.95 -18.36
CA ARG A 24 -5.68 19.37 -19.65
C ARG A 24 -4.69 18.34 -20.17
N ALA A 25 -4.56 18.26 -21.49
CA ALA A 25 -3.49 17.50 -22.13
C ALA A 25 -2.17 18.26 -21.98
N VAL A 26 -1.25 17.71 -21.18
CA VAL A 26 0.09 18.27 -20.97
C VAL A 26 1.12 17.69 -21.93
N ALA A 27 0.82 16.54 -22.52
CA ALA A 27 1.56 15.97 -23.64
C ALA A 27 0.63 15.09 -24.49
N GLY A 28 0.88 15.01 -25.79
CA GLY A 28 0.08 14.22 -26.72
C GLY A 28 0.94 13.50 -27.74
N GLY A 29 0.61 12.24 -28.00
CA GLY A 29 1.22 11.48 -29.10
C GLY A 29 2.65 10.99 -28.85
N LEU A 30 3.08 10.90 -27.60
CA LEU A 30 4.39 10.40 -27.22
C LEU A 30 4.54 8.92 -27.63
N PRO A 31 5.63 8.47 -28.26
CA PRO A 31 5.79 7.06 -28.63
C PRO A 31 5.83 6.14 -27.40
N ALA A 32 4.83 5.28 -27.24
CA ALA A 32 4.65 4.49 -26.02
C ALA A 32 5.83 3.56 -25.71
N LYS A 33 6.52 3.07 -26.74
CA LYS A 33 7.64 2.12 -26.61
C LYS A 33 8.96 2.79 -26.24
N SER A 34 9.23 4.00 -26.75
CA SER A 34 10.54 4.65 -26.62
C SER A 34 10.57 5.83 -25.65
N THR A 35 9.43 6.45 -25.33
CA THR A 35 9.42 7.53 -24.33
C THR A 35 9.91 7.01 -22.97
N PRO A 36 10.91 7.65 -22.33
CA PRO A 36 11.42 7.24 -21.02
C PRO A 36 10.34 7.24 -19.92
N THR A 37 10.37 6.24 -19.05
CA THR A 37 9.41 6.10 -17.93
C THR A 37 9.40 7.35 -17.06
N ARG A 38 10.60 7.88 -16.74
CA ARG A 38 10.76 9.11 -15.94
C ARG A 38 10.05 10.32 -16.53
N GLU A 39 10.00 10.42 -17.86
CA GLU A 39 9.38 11.54 -18.56
C GLU A 39 7.86 11.46 -18.48
N VAL A 40 7.30 10.27 -18.73
CA VAL A 40 5.85 10.03 -18.58
C VAL A 40 5.42 10.29 -17.12
N VAL A 41 6.19 9.81 -16.14
CA VAL A 41 5.92 10.06 -14.72
C VAL A 41 5.97 11.55 -14.40
N ALA A 42 6.98 12.27 -14.88
CA ALA A 42 7.10 13.71 -14.64
C ALA A 42 5.92 14.51 -15.23
N LEU A 43 5.45 14.12 -16.42
CA LEU A 43 4.27 14.70 -17.03
C LEU A 43 2.98 14.39 -16.24
N MET A 44 2.85 13.17 -15.70
CA MET A 44 1.69 12.76 -14.90
C MET A 44 1.62 13.47 -13.55
N THR A 45 2.76 13.62 -12.86
CA THR A 45 2.83 14.22 -11.51
C THR A 45 3.09 15.73 -11.54
N GLY A 46 3.52 16.27 -12.69
CA GLY A 46 3.93 17.67 -12.88
C GLY A 46 5.21 18.05 -12.14
N ARG A 47 5.99 17.07 -11.66
CA ARG A 47 7.28 17.29 -11.00
C ARG A 47 8.24 16.18 -11.41
N ASN A 48 9.53 16.48 -11.45
CA ASN A 48 10.54 15.43 -11.53
C ASN A 48 10.53 14.65 -10.22
N VAL A 49 9.86 13.51 -10.20
CA VAL A 49 9.86 12.60 -9.06
C VAL A 49 11.12 11.77 -9.15
N GLU A 50 12.20 12.27 -8.54
CA GLU A 50 13.23 11.36 -8.04
C GLU A 50 12.57 10.54 -6.93
N TYR A 51 12.77 9.23 -6.93
CA TYR A 51 12.25 8.35 -5.87
C TYR A 51 12.96 8.70 -4.56
N VAL A 52 12.48 9.75 -3.88
CA VAL A 52 12.95 10.13 -2.56
C VAL A 52 12.30 9.15 -1.59
N PHE A 53 12.90 7.98 -1.44
CA PHE A 53 12.66 7.18 -0.25
C PHE A 53 13.20 8.00 0.93
N PRO A 54 12.38 8.37 1.91
CA PRO A 54 12.89 9.04 3.10
C PRO A 54 13.96 8.14 3.73
N GLN A 55 15.01 8.75 4.28
CA GLN A 55 16.03 7.99 4.99
C GLN A 55 15.34 7.15 6.07
N ARG A 56 15.57 5.83 6.03
CA ARG A 56 15.03 4.92 7.03
C ARG A 56 15.60 5.34 8.38
N PRO A 57 14.78 5.60 9.42
CA PRO A 57 15.28 5.93 10.74
C PRO A 57 16.29 4.88 11.20
N ALA A 58 17.41 5.32 11.75
CA ALA A 58 18.57 4.47 12.05
C ALA A 58 18.34 3.44 13.17
N SER A 59 17.19 3.47 13.85
CA SER A 59 16.86 2.47 14.88
C SER A 59 15.35 2.26 15.00
N ALA A 60 14.96 1.02 15.29
CA ALA A 60 13.62 0.72 15.77
C ALA A 60 13.41 1.44 17.12
N PRO A 61 12.25 2.06 17.36
CA PRO A 61 11.95 2.68 18.65
C PRO A 61 12.13 1.65 19.77
N ARG A 62 12.82 2.01 20.86
CA ARG A 62 12.86 1.19 22.09
C ARG A 62 11.57 1.28 22.92
N ALA A 63 10.54 1.92 22.38
CA ALA A 63 9.28 2.12 23.05
C ALA A 63 8.41 0.86 23.02
N GLU A 64 7.52 0.77 24.00
CA GLU A 64 6.45 -0.23 24.04
C GLU A 64 5.59 -0.16 22.75
N PRO A 65 5.10 -1.31 22.24
CA PRO A 65 4.18 -1.31 21.10
C PRO A 65 2.92 -0.50 21.37
N VAL A 66 2.49 0.29 20.39
CA VAL A 66 1.21 1.01 20.41
C VAL A 66 0.07 0.15 19.86
N LEU A 67 0.40 -0.86 19.06
CA LEU A 67 -0.53 -1.89 18.60
C LEU A 67 0.06 -3.26 18.92
N THR A 68 -0.71 -4.09 19.62
CA THR A 68 -0.38 -5.50 19.86
C THR A 68 -1.54 -6.36 19.40
N VAL A 69 -1.25 -7.33 18.55
CA VAL A 69 -2.17 -8.36 18.06
C VAL A 69 -1.66 -9.69 18.56
N GLU A 70 -2.52 -10.45 19.24
CA GLU A 70 -2.15 -11.72 19.87
C GLU A 70 -3.13 -12.82 19.47
N GLY A 71 -2.65 -13.86 18.81
CA GLY A 71 -3.39 -15.05 18.41
C GLY A 71 -4.62 -14.76 17.55
N LEU A 72 -4.59 -13.67 16.78
CA LEU A 72 -5.73 -13.19 16.01
C LEU A 72 -5.97 -14.15 14.85
N SER A 73 -7.18 -14.68 14.74
CA SER A 73 -7.53 -15.60 13.66
C SER A 73 -8.95 -15.37 13.14
N ARG A 74 -9.17 -15.79 11.89
CA ARG A 74 -10.51 -15.96 11.31
C ARG A 74 -10.56 -17.18 10.40
N ARG A 75 -11.37 -18.18 10.79
CA ARG A 75 -11.51 -19.45 10.08
C ARG A 75 -11.93 -19.24 8.63
N GLY A 76 -11.18 -19.86 7.72
CA GLY A 76 -11.41 -19.74 6.28
C GLY A 76 -10.91 -18.43 5.65
N GLU A 77 -10.36 -17.50 6.44
CA GLU A 77 -9.81 -16.23 5.95
C GLU A 77 -8.30 -16.13 6.20
N PHE A 78 -7.84 -16.38 7.44
CA PHE A 78 -6.42 -16.42 7.79
C PHE A 78 -6.14 -17.22 9.07
N ASP A 79 -4.96 -17.85 9.12
CA ASP A 79 -4.46 -18.58 10.29
C ASP A 79 -4.05 -17.65 11.43
N PRO A 80 -3.97 -18.14 12.68
CA PRO A 80 -3.59 -17.33 13.84
C PRO A 80 -2.26 -16.60 13.65
N LEU A 81 -2.23 -15.31 14.00
CA LEU A 81 -1.03 -14.48 13.90
C LEU A 81 -0.85 -13.55 15.10
N ASP A 82 0.41 -13.17 15.30
CA ASP A 82 0.85 -12.14 16.24
C ASP A 82 1.49 -10.98 15.47
N LEU A 83 1.26 -9.76 15.91
CA LEU A 83 1.86 -8.55 15.33
C LEU A 83 2.06 -7.49 16.42
N GLN A 84 3.21 -6.82 16.39
CA GLN A 84 3.48 -5.66 17.23
C GLN A 84 3.91 -4.48 16.35
N VAL A 85 3.35 -3.30 16.60
CA VAL A 85 3.73 -2.06 15.91
C VAL A 85 4.15 -1.02 16.94
N ARG A 86 5.36 -0.48 16.77
CA ARG A 86 5.93 0.51 17.68
C ARG A 86 5.64 1.96 17.23
N PRO A 87 5.74 2.95 18.14
CA PRO A 87 5.55 4.35 17.80
C PRO A 87 6.40 4.80 16.60
N GLY A 88 5.78 5.33 15.55
CA GLY A 88 6.48 5.80 14.35
C GLY A 88 6.94 4.70 13.39
N GLU A 89 6.65 3.43 13.69
CA GLU A 89 6.88 2.32 12.77
C GLU A 89 5.85 2.33 11.63
N ILE A 90 6.33 2.11 10.41
CA ILE A 90 5.48 1.94 9.22
C ILE A 90 5.54 0.47 8.81
N VAL A 91 4.46 -0.27 9.04
CA VAL A 91 4.34 -1.69 8.68
C VAL A 91 3.56 -1.85 7.38
N GLY A 92 4.13 -2.59 6.43
CA GLY A 92 3.47 -2.95 5.18
C GLY A 92 3.12 -4.43 5.15
N LEU A 93 1.85 -4.76 4.89
CA LEU A 93 1.38 -6.14 4.71
C LEU A 93 1.26 -6.47 3.21
N ALA A 94 2.13 -7.34 2.71
CA ALA A 94 2.19 -7.74 1.31
C ALA A 94 1.85 -9.22 1.13
N GLY A 95 1.37 -9.60 -0.06
CA GLY A 95 0.82 -10.92 -0.35
C GLY A 95 0.04 -10.94 -1.66
N LEU A 96 -0.26 -12.13 -2.15
CA LEU A 96 -1.07 -12.30 -3.37
C LEU A 96 -2.55 -11.94 -3.10
N VAL A 97 -3.35 -11.89 -4.17
CA VAL A 97 -4.81 -11.79 -4.03
C VAL A 97 -5.31 -13.06 -3.32
N GLY A 98 -6.19 -12.87 -2.34
CA GLY A 98 -6.73 -13.98 -1.53
C GLY A 98 -5.84 -14.44 -0.38
N SER A 99 -4.70 -13.80 -0.12
CA SER A 99 -3.82 -14.19 1.00
C SER A 99 -4.28 -13.69 2.38
N GLY A 100 -5.52 -13.19 2.51
CA GLY A 100 -6.08 -12.72 3.77
C GLY A 100 -5.67 -11.30 4.21
N ARG A 101 -4.97 -10.51 3.39
CA ARG A 101 -4.42 -9.19 3.83
C ARG A 101 -5.48 -8.20 4.29
N SER A 102 -6.56 -8.08 3.53
CA SER A 102 -7.65 -7.16 3.83
C SER A 102 -8.39 -7.64 5.08
N GLU A 103 -8.64 -8.94 5.15
CA GLU A 103 -9.33 -9.63 6.23
C GLU A 103 -8.57 -9.48 7.56
N ILE A 104 -7.24 -9.63 7.53
CA ILE A 104 -6.36 -9.40 8.68
C ILE A 104 -6.52 -7.96 9.15
N LEU A 105 -6.33 -6.96 8.27
CA LEU A 105 -6.39 -5.55 8.68
C LEU A 105 -7.80 -5.17 9.17
N GLU A 106 -8.84 -5.59 8.46
CA GLU A 106 -10.25 -5.41 8.86
C GLU A 106 -10.56 -5.99 10.24
N THR A 107 -9.95 -7.13 10.57
CA THR A 107 -10.08 -7.70 11.92
C THR A 107 -9.27 -6.91 12.94
N VAL A 108 -8.06 -6.45 12.60
CA VAL A 108 -7.21 -5.63 13.47
C VAL A 108 -7.87 -4.31 13.87
N TYR A 109 -8.46 -3.58 12.92
CA TYR A 109 -9.15 -2.31 13.23
C TYR A 109 -10.62 -2.47 13.64
N GLY A 110 -11.09 -3.72 13.81
CA GLY A 110 -12.39 -4.04 14.40
C GLY A 110 -13.60 -3.97 13.46
N ALA A 111 -13.41 -3.86 12.14
CA ALA A 111 -14.50 -4.01 11.18
C ALA A 111 -14.98 -5.46 11.03
N ARG A 112 -14.13 -6.43 11.37
CA ARG A 112 -14.49 -7.85 11.48
C ARG A 112 -14.27 -8.35 12.90
N ARG A 113 -15.17 -9.22 13.36
CA ARG A 113 -15.03 -9.91 14.64
C ARG A 113 -14.08 -11.10 14.49
N PRO A 114 -13.00 -11.20 15.28
CA PRO A 114 -12.11 -12.36 15.25
C PRO A 114 -12.79 -13.60 15.83
N ASP A 115 -12.35 -14.79 15.38
CA ASP A 115 -12.75 -16.06 15.99
C ASP A 115 -11.95 -16.33 17.28
N THR A 116 -10.67 -15.96 17.29
CA THR A 116 -9.79 -16.04 18.46
C THR A 116 -8.85 -14.83 18.54
N GLY A 117 -8.21 -14.66 19.69
CA GLY A 117 -7.19 -13.65 19.89
C GLY A 117 -7.76 -12.30 20.29
N ARG A 118 -6.88 -11.31 20.38
CA ARG A 118 -7.24 -9.95 20.79
C ARG A 118 -6.31 -8.92 20.15
N VAL A 119 -6.81 -7.69 20.10
CA VAL A 119 -6.07 -6.52 19.66
C VAL A 119 -6.02 -5.53 20.82
N LEU A 120 -4.84 -4.98 21.08
CA LEU A 120 -4.61 -3.93 22.07
C LEU A 120 -4.08 -2.69 21.36
N VAL A 121 -4.65 -1.53 21.67
CA VAL A 121 -4.18 -0.21 21.25
C VAL A 121 -3.78 0.56 22.49
N ASP A 122 -2.54 1.04 22.55
CA ASP A 122 -1.94 1.68 23.72
C ASP A 122 -2.14 0.84 25.01
N GLY A 123 -1.95 -0.48 24.88
CA GLY A 123 -2.14 -1.45 25.96
C GLY A 123 -3.60 -1.70 26.37
N ARG A 124 -4.59 -1.09 25.70
CA ARG A 124 -6.02 -1.26 26.00
C ARG A 124 -6.66 -2.20 24.99
N PRO A 125 -7.38 -3.25 25.43
CA PRO A 125 -8.12 -4.12 24.52
C PRO A 125 -9.10 -3.32 23.66
N LEU A 126 -9.02 -3.48 22.34
CA LEU A 126 -10.02 -3.00 21.40
C LEU A 126 -11.28 -3.85 21.57
N LYS A 127 -12.46 -3.21 21.57
CA LYS A 127 -13.71 -3.97 21.52
C LYS A 127 -13.77 -4.72 20.18
N PRO A 128 -13.97 -6.05 20.19
CA PRO A 128 -14.32 -6.77 18.98
C PRO A 128 -15.61 -6.17 18.41
N GLY A 129 -15.69 -6.06 17.07
CA GLY A 129 -16.87 -5.55 16.37
C GLY A 129 -18.17 -6.21 16.79
#